data_AF-A0A423GZJ5-F1
#
_entry.id   AF-A0A423GZJ5-F1
#
_cell.length_a   1.000
_cell.length_b   1.000
_cell.length_c   1.000
_cell.angle_alpha   90.00
_cell.angle_beta   90.00
_cell.angle_gamma   90.00
#
_symmetry.space_group_name_H-M   'P 1'
#
loop_
_entity.id
_entity.type
_entity.pdbx_description
1 polymer ?
#
loop_
_entity_poly.entity_id
_entity_poly.type
_entity_poly.pdbx_seq_one_letter_code
_entity_poly.pdbx_strand_id
1 'polypeptide(L)'
;MTAKENLIEFPAPTAPVFLVGGKSIVNCRSLTLDGANRWLPVTVTIEPKFMPKGTHVMVHSVGTFDAAGLEEIPGTKFSKEHTVTGVEVDGRFQVEVPYVPYIKKIQPPQDSGLPSGHVRIWYTFEIDGNPIKSHKFFHEVRLLASGVYCEGTPT
;
A
#
# COMPACT_ATOMS: atom_id res chain seq x y z
N MET A 1 18.72 -8.54 35.09
CA MET A 1 17.56 -9.11 34.37
C MET A 1 17.03 -8.03 33.46
N THR A 2 17.39 -8.05 32.18
CA THR A 2 16.90 -7.09 31.19
C THR A 2 15.46 -7.47 30.89
N ALA A 3 14.50 -6.58 31.19
CA ALA A 3 13.12 -6.77 30.81
C ALA A 3 13.10 -6.96 29.29
N LYS A 4 12.57 -8.09 28.85
CA LYS A 4 12.28 -8.34 27.44
C LYS A 4 11.14 -7.38 27.10
N GLU A 5 11.45 -6.25 26.48
CA GLU A 5 10.42 -5.38 25.91
C GLU A 5 9.56 -6.26 25.00
N ASN A 6 8.30 -6.46 25.37
CA ASN A 6 7.35 -7.10 24.49
C ASN A 6 7.12 -6.14 23.33
N LEU A 7 7.89 -6.32 22.25
CA LEU A 7 7.71 -5.57 21.01
C LEU A 7 6.31 -5.89 20.50
N ILE A 8 5.41 -4.90 20.53
CA ILE A 8 4.06 -5.06 20.00
C ILE A 8 4.17 -4.95 18.48
N GLU A 9 4.04 -6.07 17.78
CA GLU A 9 4.04 -6.11 16.32
C GLU A 9 2.62 -5.89 15.79
N PHE A 10 2.52 -5.11 14.72
CA PHE A 10 1.25 -4.79 14.06
C PHE A 10 1.25 -5.35 12.64
N PRO A 11 0.17 -6.02 12.21
CA PRO A 11 0.13 -6.66 10.90
C PRO A 11 0.18 -5.62 9.79
N ALA A 12 0.66 -6.04 8.62
CA ALA A 12 0.66 -5.22 7.43
C ALA A 12 -0.78 -4.82 7.05
N PRO A 13 -0.98 -3.65 6.41
CA PRO A 13 -2.24 -3.39 5.73
C PRO A 13 -2.44 -4.43 4.61
N THR A 14 -3.67 -4.57 4.14
CA THR A 14 -3.98 -5.44 3.00
C THR A 14 -4.41 -4.63 1.80
N ALA A 15 -4.14 -5.13 0.60
CA ALA A 15 -4.65 -4.60 -0.66
C ALA A 15 -4.90 -5.77 -1.62
N PRO A 16 -5.79 -5.63 -2.62
CA PRO A 16 -6.09 -6.70 -3.56
C PRO A 16 -4.84 -7.11 -4.36
N VAL A 17 -4.56 -8.42 -4.38
CA VAL A 17 -3.51 -9.02 -5.19
C VAL A 17 -4.06 -10.20 -5.97
N PHE A 18 -3.48 -10.48 -7.13
CA PHE A 18 -3.91 -11.57 -8.00
C PHE A 18 -2.73 -12.46 -8.38
N LEU A 19 -2.99 -13.76 -8.51
CA LEU A 19 -2.00 -14.73 -8.91
C LEU A 19 -1.74 -14.64 -10.41
N VAL A 20 -0.50 -14.35 -10.79
CA VAL A 20 -0.01 -14.42 -12.17
C VAL A 20 1.30 -15.21 -12.18
N GLY A 21 1.31 -16.35 -12.87
CA GLY A 21 2.49 -17.23 -12.91
C GLY A 21 2.95 -17.70 -11.52
N GLY A 22 2.01 -17.94 -10.60
CA GLY A 22 2.30 -18.38 -9.22
C GLY A 22 2.74 -17.28 -8.26
N LYS A 23 2.80 -16.01 -8.70
CA LYS A 23 3.15 -14.86 -7.84
C LYS A 23 1.92 -13.99 -7.58
N SER A 24 1.72 -13.61 -6.32
CA SER A 24 0.71 -12.61 -5.94
C SER A 24 1.23 -11.21 -6.27
N ILE A 25 0.59 -10.56 -7.22
CA ILE A 25 0.99 -9.24 -7.73
C ILE A 25 -0.14 -8.22 -7.62
N VAL A 26 0.21 -6.95 -7.61
CA VAL A 26 -0.73 -5.84 -7.84
C VAL A 26 -0.83 -5.64 -9.36
N ASN A 27 -2.03 -5.73 -9.91
CA ASN A 27 -2.28 -5.51 -11.34
C ASN A 27 -3.52 -4.63 -11.57
N CYS A 28 -3.93 -4.44 -12.82
CA CYS A 28 -5.10 -3.61 -13.12
C CYS A 28 -6.40 -4.09 -12.46
N ARG A 29 -6.53 -5.38 -12.13
CA ARG A 29 -7.70 -5.93 -11.40
C ARG A 29 -7.64 -5.61 -9.91
N SER A 30 -6.48 -5.24 -9.40
CA SER A 30 -6.31 -4.77 -8.01
C SER A 30 -6.87 -3.37 -7.78
N LEU A 31 -7.18 -2.64 -8.84
CA LEU A 31 -7.61 -1.26 -8.77
C LEU A 31 -9.14 -1.17 -8.80
N THR A 32 -9.70 -0.32 -7.94
CA THR A 32 -11.09 0.12 -8.04
C THR A 32 -11.21 1.26 -9.06
N LEU A 33 -12.40 1.43 -9.62
CA LEU A 33 -12.72 2.49 -10.57
C LEU A 33 -13.72 3.44 -9.92
N ASP A 34 -13.38 4.73 -9.89
CA ASP A 34 -14.29 5.82 -9.53
C ASP A 34 -14.28 6.86 -10.65
N GLY A 35 -15.35 6.85 -11.47
CA GLY A 35 -15.39 7.58 -12.74
C GLY A 35 -14.26 7.15 -13.68
N ALA A 36 -13.40 8.09 -14.05
CA ALA A 36 -12.20 7.84 -14.86
C ALA A 36 -10.94 7.54 -14.01
N ASN A 37 -11.03 7.71 -12.69
CA ASN A 37 -9.91 7.52 -11.79
C ASN A 37 -9.81 6.08 -11.33
N ARG A 38 -8.58 5.63 -11.08
CA ARG A 38 -8.28 4.31 -10.55
C ARG A 38 -7.57 4.43 -9.22
N TRP A 39 -7.84 3.50 -8.31
CA TRP A 39 -7.31 3.54 -6.96
C TRP A 39 -6.92 2.15 -6.49
N LEU A 40 -5.83 2.04 -5.74
CA LEU A 40 -5.51 0.82 -5.01
C LEU A 40 -6.14 0.95 -3.61
N PRO A 41 -7.19 0.19 -3.29
CA PRO A 41 -7.77 0.20 -1.95
C PRO A 41 -6.84 -0.50 -0.97
N VAL A 42 -6.48 0.21 0.10
CA VAL A 42 -5.63 -0.28 1.18
C VAL A 42 -6.47 -0.36 2.45
N THR A 43 -6.61 -1.54 3.00
CA THR A 43 -7.39 -1.80 4.21
C THR A 43 -6.47 -1.95 5.41
N VAL A 44 -6.78 -1.20 6.48
CA VAL A 44 -6.12 -1.30 7.78
C VAL A 44 -7.10 -1.87 8.78
N THR A 45 -6.68 -2.92 9.50
CA THR A 45 -7.42 -3.46 10.64
C THR A 45 -7.14 -2.61 11.87
N ILE A 46 -8.19 -2.16 12.54
CA ILE A 46 -8.11 -1.42 13.80
C ILE A 46 -7.96 -2.43 14.92
N GLU A 47 -6.95 -2.24 15.76
CA GLU A 47 -6.80 -2.97 17.01
C GLU A 47 -7.35 -2.09 18.15
N PRO A 48 -8.60 -2.25 18.61
CA PRO A 48 -9.27 -1.25 19.45
C PRO A 48 -8.56 -0.97 20.78
N LYS A 49 -7.78 -1.94 21.27
CA LYS A 49 -6.94 -1.80 22.47
C LYS A 49 -5.82 -0.76 22.29
N PHE A 50 -5.29 -0.64 21.07
CA PHE A 50 -4.13 0.22 20.75
C PHE A 50 -4.48 1.39 19.84
N MET A 51 -5.60 1.29 19.12
CA MET A 51 -6.15 2.30 18.23
C MET A 51 -7.59 2.63 18.66
N PRO A 52 -7.79 3.19 19.87
CA PRO A 52 -9.12 3.63 20.28
C PRO A 52 -9.63 4.77 19.37
N LYS A 53 -10.92 5.12 19.56
CA LYS A 53 -11.49 6.31 18.92
C LYS A 53 -10.63 7.55 19.19
N GLY A 54 -10.33 8.30 18.13
CA GLY A 54 -9.46 9.47 18.14
C GLY A 54 -8.02 9.17 17.72
N THR A 55 -7.61 7.90 17.57
CA THR A 55 -6.27 7.58 17.10
C THR A 55 -6.06 8.06 15.66
N HIS A 56 -4.97 8.78 15.45
CA HIS A 56 -4.52 9.22 14.13
C HIS A 56 -3.63 8.14 13.52
N VAL A 57 -4.06 7.57 12.40
CA VAL A 57 -3.32 6.57 11.64
C VAL A 57 -2.90 7.16 10.30
N MET A 58 -1.61 7.18 10.03
CA MET A 58 -1.05 7.60 8.75
C MET A 58 -0.71 6.38 7.92
N VAL A 59 -1.38 6.19 6.79
CA VAL A 59 -1.06 5.16 5.80
C VAL A 59 -0.03 5.73 4.83
N HIS A 60 1.01 4.96 4.55
CA HIS A 60 2.11 5.32 3.66
C HIS A 60 2.23 4.31 2.52
N SER A 61 2.55 4.78 1.33
CA SER A 61 2.84 3.95 0.16
C SER A 61 4.05 4.52 -0.60
N VAL A 62 4.89 3.64 -1.14
CA VAL A 62 6.00 4.01 -2.03
C VAL A 62 6.29 2.87 -3.00
N GLY A 63 6.69 3.21 -4.22
CA GLY A 63 7.22 2.27 -5.20
C GLY A 63 8.72 2.04 -5.00
N THR A 64 9.21 0.83 -5.29
CA THR A 64 10.64 0.50 -5.28
C THR A 64 11.04 -0.20 -6.58
N PHE A 65 12.27 0.04 -7.05
CA PHE A 65 12.79 -0.62 -8.25
C PHE A 65 13.10 -2.10 -8.00
N ASP A 66 13.61 -2.42 -6.81
CA ASP A 66 14.07 -3.75 -6.46
C ASP A 66 13.07 -4.53 -5.60
N ALA A 67 13.26 -5.86 -5.59
CA ALA A 67 12.48 -6.82 -4.82
C ALA A 67 12.89 -6.90 -3.33
N ALA A 68 13.93 -6.18 -2.91
CA ALA A 68 14.29 -6.03 -1.49
C ALA A 68 13.60 -4.80 -0.84
N GLY A 69 13.00 -3.92 -1.66
CA GLY A 69 12.33 -2.70 -1.23
C GLY A 69 13.29 -1.62 -0.72
N LEU A 70 14.49 -1.53 -1.29
CA LEU A 70 15.58 -0.64 -0.83
C LEU A 70 15.67 0.66 -1.63
N GLU A 71 15.49 0.60 -2.95
CA GLU A 71 15.61 1.73 -3.86
C GLU A 71 14.22 2.26 -4.23
N GLU A 72 13.85 3.42 -3.69
CA GLU A 72 12.55 4.04 -3.91
C GLU A 72 12.46 4.72 -5.29
N ILE A 73 11.32 4.58 -5.96
CA ILE A 73 11.03 5.25 -7.23
C ILE A 73 10.58 6.68 -6.95
N PRO A 74 11.28 7.72 -7.46
CA PRO A 74 10.92 9.11 -7.22
C PRO A 74 9.48 9.45 -7.63
N GLY A 75 8.78 10.23 -6.82
CA GLY A 75 7.42 10.68 -7.10
C GLY A 75 6.32 9.62 -6.95
N THR A 76 6.63 8.48 -6.33
CA THR A 76 5.64 7.43 -5.96
C THR A 76 5.24 7.45 -4.48
N LYS A 77 5.86 8.31 -3.67
CA LYS A 77 5.52 8.47 -2.25
C LYS A 77 4.12 9.06 -2.09
N PHE A 78 3.30 8.38 -1.33
CA PHE A 78 1.95 8.80 -0.95
C PHE A 78 1.77 8.59 0.55
N SER A 79 1.07 9.52 1.20
CA SER A 79 0.60 9.33 2.56
C SER A 79 -0.80 9.90 2.72
N LYS A 80 -1.59 9.27 3.58
CA LYS A 80 -2.94 9.72 3.93
C LYS A 80 -3.25 9.42 5.38
N GLU A 81 -3.76 10.43 6.06
CA GLU A 81 -4.23 10.31 7.43
C GLU A 81 -5.68 9.81 7.48
N HIS A 82 -5.96 8.98 8.48
CA HIS A 82 -7.29 8.57 8.91
C HIS A 82 -7.38 8.67 10.43
N THR A 83 -8.44 9.28 10.95
CA THR A 83 -8.73 9.30 12.38
C THR A 83 -9.76 8.24 12.70
N VAL A 84 -9.43 7.31 13.61
CA VAL A 84 -10.36 6.27 14.06
C VAL A 84 -11.58 6.92 14.73
N THR A 85 -12.76 6.66 14.20
CA THR A 85 -14.03 7.23 14.60
C THR A 85 -14.80 6.36 15.59
N GLY A 86 -14.49 5.06 15.64
CA GLY A 86 -15.19 4.06 16.44
C GLY A 86 -16.48 3.53 15.80
N VAL A 87 -16.77 3.90 14.55
CA VAL A 87 -17.92 3.42 13.77
C VAL A 87 -17.49 2.72 12.48
N GLU A 88 -16.21 2.37 12.38
CA GLU A 88 -15.66 1.62 11.26
C GLU A 88 -16.31 0.24 11.13
N VAL A 89 -16.80 -0.05 9.92
CA VAL A 89 -17.41 -1.34 9.60
C VAL A 89 -16.36 -2.45 9.75
N ASP A 90 -16.74 -3.52 10.44
CA ASP A 90 -15.87 -4.68 10.72
C ASP A 90 -14.54 -4.35 11.41
N GLY A 91 -14.45 -3.20 12.11
CA GLY A 91 -13.23 -2.75 12.78
C GLY A 91 -12.10 -2.45 11.78
N ARG A 92 -12.44 -1.96 10.59
CA ARG A 92 -11.48 -1.69 9.51
C ARG A 92 -11.80 -0.37 8.82
N PHE A 93 -10.77 0.31 8.35
CA PHE A 93 -10.93 1.44 7.45
C PHE A 93 -10.13 1.22 6.17
N GLN A 94 -10.54 1.93 5.11
CA GLN A 94 -9.90 1.88 3.81
C GLN A 94 -9.33 3.26 3.44
N VAL A 95 -8.12 3.24 2.88
CA VAL A 95 -7.48 4.40 2.24
C VAL A 95 -7.25 4.06 0.78
N GLU A 96 -7.51 5.01 -0.10
CA GLU A 96 -7.33 4.84 -1.54
C GLU A 96 -6.01 5.47 -1.98
N VAL A 97 -5.08 4.65 -2.49
CA VAL A 97 -3.83 5.14 -3.10
C VAL A 97 -4.10 5.44 -4.57
N PRO A 98 -3.95 6.69 -5.05
CA PRO A 98 -4.24 7.04 -6.43
C PRO A 98 -3.36 6.28 -7.41
N TYR A 99 -3.97 5.74 -8.46
CA TYR A 99 -3.24 5.09 -9.55
C TYR A 99 -2.29 6.06 -10.25
N VAL A 100 -2.81 7.21 -10.69
CA VAL A 100 -2.02 8.37 -11.12
C VAL A 100 -2.03 9.39 -9.99
N PRO A 101 -0.88 9.95 -9.57
CA PRO A 101 0.45 9.79 -10.15
C PRO A 101 1.31 8.66 -9.53
N TYR A 102 0.81 7.89 -8.55
CA TYR A 102 1.67 7.10 -7.67
C TYR A 102 1.93 5.67 -8.18
N ILE A 103 0.90 4.86 -8.35
CA ILE A 103 1.03 3.43 -8.69
C ILE A 103 1.49 3.22 -10.14
N LYS A 104 0.99 4.01 -11.10
CA LYS A 104 1.35 3.90 -12.53
C LYS A 104 2.87 3.95 -12.75
N LYS A 105 3.56 4.87 -12.07
CA LYS A 105 5.00 5.10 -12.22
C LYS A 105 5.88 3.95 -11.74
N ILE A 106 5.32 3.00 -10.98
CA ILE A 106 6.06 1.82 -10.50
C ILE A 106 6.33 0.85 -11.66
N GLN A 107 5.44 0.82 -12.64
CA GLN A 107 5.57 -0.01 -13.82
C GLN A 107 6.37 0.72 -14.91
N PRO A 108 7.56 0.24 -15.29
CA PRO A 108 8.29 0.81 -16.41
C PRO A 108 7.54 0.59 -17.74
N PRO A 109 7.81 1.41 -18.78
CA PRO A 109 7.29 1.21 -20.13
C PRO A 109 7.66 -0.18 -20.69
N GLN A 110 6.83 -0.74 -21.56
CA GLN A 110 6.99 -2.13 -22.04
C GLN A 110 8.37 -2.40 -22.67
N ASP A 111 8.88 -1.45 -23.46
CA ASP A 111 10.10 -1.64 -24.26
C ASP A 111 11.36 -1.11 -23.55
N SER A 112 11.28 -0.73 -22.28
CA SER A 112 12.44 -0.20 -21.56
C SER A 112 13.45 -1.27 -21.15
N GLY A 113 13.07 -2.56 -21.21
CA GLY A 113 13.88 -3.68 -20.73
C GLY A 113 14.10 -3.70 -19.21
N LEU A 114 13.43 -2.82 -18.46
CA LEU A 114 13.58 -2.72 -17.00
C LEU A 114 12.64 -3.72 -16.31
N PRO A 115 13.06 -4.29 -15.17
CA PRO A 115 12.19 -5.15 -14.37
C PRO A 115 11.01 -4.35 -13.80
N SER A 116 9.90 -5.05 -13.52
CA SER A 116 8.74 -4.44 -12.85
C SER A 116 9.11 -4.03 -11.41
N GLY A 117 8.65 -2.84 -11.00
CA GLY A 117 8.82 -2.36 -9.64
C GLY A 117 7.89 -3.06 -8.65
N HIS A 118 8.03 -2.69 -7.38
CA HIS A 118 7.23 -3.21 -6.27
C HIS A 118 6.56 -2.06 -5.53
N VAL A 119 5.38 -2.29 -4.96
CA VAL A 119 4.73 -1.35 -4.05
C VAL A 119 4.94 -1.79 -2.61
N ARG A 120 5.30 -0.85 -1.75
CA ARG A 120 5.47 -1.03 -0.31
C ARG A 120 4.48 -0.15 0.44
N ILE A 121 3.62 -0.74 1.27
CA ILE A 121 2.58 -0.02 2.00
C ILE A 121 2.65 -0.40 3.49
N TRP A 122 2.57 0.59 4.37
CA TRP A 122 2.57 0.41 5.83
C TRP A 122 1.74 1.52 6.47
N TYR A 123 1.43 1.40 7.75
CA TYR A 123 0.84 2.49 8.51
C TYR A 123 1.65 2.78 9.78
N THR A 124 1.47 4.01 10.27
CA THR A 124 2.04 4.48 11.53
C THR A 124 0.98 5.16 12.36
N PHE A 125 1.07 5.02 13.67
CA PHE A 125 0.20 5.67 14.66
C PHE A 125 0.98 5.78 15.98
N GLU A 126 0.40 6.39 16.99
CA GLU A 126 1.07 6.58 18.29
C GLU A 126 0.41 5.77 19.40
N ILE A 127 1.23 5.21 20.28
CA ILE A 127 0.82 4.64 21.57
C ILE A 127 1.60 5.37 22.65
N ASP A 128 0.89 6.10 23.52
CA ASP A 128 1.50 6.90 24.61
C ASP A 128 2.63 7.83 24.11
N GLY A 129 2.42 8.44 22.93
CA GLY A 129 3.38 9.35 22.28
C GLY A 129 4.55 8.65 21.54
N ASN A 130 4.60 7.32 21.54
CA ASN A 130 5.62 6.57 20.80
C ASN A 130 5.10 6.19 19.41
N PRO A 131 5.82 6.54 18.32
CA PRO A 131 5.41 6.16 16.98
C PRO A 131 5.60 4.66 16.77
N ILE A 132 4.51 3.99 16.44
CA ILE A 132 4.46 2.58 16.08
C ILE A 132 4.39 2.46 14.56
N LYS A 133 5.05 1.45 14.03
CA LYS A 133 5.06 1.12 12.60
C LYS A 133 4.60 -0.31 12.38
N SER A 134 3.68 -0.50 11.45
CA SER A 134 3.21 -1.83 11.05
C SER A 134 4.25 -2.60 10.24
N HIS A 135 4.00 -3.90 10.07
CA HIS A 135 4.60 -4.66 8.97
C HIS A 135 4.21 -4.05 7.61
N LYS A 136 4.93 -4.46 6.56
CA LYS A 136 4.78 -3.92 5.22
C LYS A 136 4.01 -4.88 4.33
N PHE A 137 3.01 -4.38 3.64
CA PHE A 137 2.52 -4.98 2.41
C PHE A 137 3.58 -4.73 1.33
N PHE A 138 4.03 -5.78 0.66
CA PHE A 138 5.09 -5.66 -0.34
C PHE A 138 4.86 -6.63 -1.50
N HIS A 139 4.57 -6.10 -2.68
CA HIS A 139 4.22 -6.89 -3.85
C HIS A 139 4.73 -6.26 -5.15
N GLU A 140 5.10 -7.11 -6.10
CA GLU A 140 5.41 -6.70 -7.47
C GLU A 140 4.17 -6.04 -8.11
N VAL A 141 4.41 -5.01 -8.91
CA VAL A 141 3.37 -4.25 -9.62
C VAL A 141 3.47 -4.54 -11.11
N ARG A 142 2.43 -5.14 -11.70
CA ARG A 142 2.32 -5.34 -13.16
C ARG A 142 1.04 -4.74 -13.71
N LEU A 143 1.18 -3.59 -14.36
CA LEU A 143 0.04 -2.75 -14.78
C LEU A 143 -0.16 -2.72 -16.29
N LEU A 144 0.60 -3.53 -17.02
CA LEU A 144 0.55 -3.62 -18.48
C LEU A 144 -0.12 -4.90 -18.94
N ALA A 145 -0.99 -4.75 -19.94
CA ALA A 145 -1.50 -5.84 -20.75
C ALA A 145 -1.46 -5.40 -22.22
N SER A 146 -0.72 -6.14 -23.04
CA SER A 146 -0.60 -5.89 -24.49
C SER A 146 -0.18 -4.46 -24.86
N GLY A 147 0.81 -3.88 -24.16
CA GLY A 147 1.32 -2.53 -24.46
C GLY A 147 0.51 -1.39 -23.87
N VAL A 148 -0.51 -1.68 -23.08
CA VAL A 148 -1.45 -0.68 -22.59
C VAL A 148 -1.52 -0.70 -21.07
N TYR A 149 -1.49 0.47 -20.46
CA TYR A 149 -1.75 0.66 -19.04
C TYR A 149 -3.23 0.46 -18.68
N CYS A 150 -3.55 0.40 -17.39
CA CYS A 150 -4.89 0.08 -16.90
C CYS A 150 -5.98 1.04 -17.44
N GLU A 151 -5.67 2.31 -17.68
CA GLU A 151 -6.57 3.33 -18.20
C GLU A 151 -6.68 3.37 -19.74
N GLY A 152 -5.97 2.49 -20.46
CA GLY A 152 -6.03 2.46 -21.92
C GLY A 152 -4.95 3.29 -22.63
N THR A 153 -4.07 3.99 -21.89
CA THR A 153 -2.95 4.71 -22.52
C THR A 153 -1.84 3.73 -22.92
N PRO A 154 -1.28 3.85 -24.14
CA PRO A 154 -0.07 3.14 -24.53
C PRO A 154 1.12 3.43 -23.60
N THR A 155 2.12 2.54 -23.60
CA THR A 155 3.41 2.72 -22.92
C THR A 155 4.38 3.58 -23.69
#